data_AF-A0A832AQU8-F1
#
_entry.id   AF-A0A832AQU8-F1
#
_cell.length_a   1.000
_cell.length_b   1.000
_cell.length_c   1.000
_cell.angle_alpha   90.00
_cell.angle_beta   90.00
_cell.angle_gamma   90.00
#
_symmetry.space_group_name_H-M   'P 1'
#
loop_
_entity.id
_entity.type
_entity.pdbx_description
1 polymer ?
#
loop_
_entity_poly.entity_id
_entity_poly.type
_entity_poly.pdbx_seq_one_letter_code
_entity_poly.pdbx_strand_id
1 'polypeptide(L)' 'MVKTSFEELDKVTKNRYEAVLIAAQRARQVNALRLAQLERMAEENVTIDGRKVTSLALQDLAAGKVKFRRLGEVK' A
#
# COMPACT_ATOMS: atom_id res chain seq x y z
N MET A 1 -8.63 14.12 3.62
CA MET A 1 -7.49 13.26 3.22
C MET A 1 -6.61 13.10 4.45
N VAL A 2 -6.51 11.91 5.07
CA VAL A 2 -5.59 11.72 6.20
C VAL A 2 -4.18 11.88 5.66
N LYS A 3 -3.50 12.93 6.12
CA LYS A 3 -2.16 13.29 5.67
C LYS A 3 -1.19 12.38 6.43
N THR A 4 -0.78 11.28 5.82
CA THR A 4 0.30 10.44 6.38
C THR A 4 1.53 11.31 6.54
N SER A 5 2.03 11.43 7.76
CA SER A 5 3.18 12.27 8.04
C SER A 5 4.47 11.50 7.77
N PHE A 6 5.58 12.22 7.51
CA PHE A 6 6.86 11.55 7.28
C PHE A 6 7.34 10.84 8.56
N GLU A 7 7.01 11.36 9.73
CA GLU A 7 7.36 10.77 11.03
C GLU A 7 6.73 9.38 11.23
N GLU A 8 5.54 9.12 10.67
CA GLU A 8 4.93 7.79 10.74
C GLU A 8 5.66 6.78 9.86
N LEU A 9 6.12 7.21 8.68
CA LEU A 9 6.85 6.36 7.74
C LEU A 9 8.27 6.06 8.23
N ASP A 10 8.92 7.03 8.86
CA ASP A 10 10.26 6.88 9.44
C ASP A 10 10.28 5.87 10.62
N LYS A 11 9.13 5.61 11.27
CA LYS A 11 9.02 4.56 12.31
C LYS A 11 8.99 3.14 11.76
N VAL A 12 8.56 2.96 10.51
CA VAL A 12 8.35 1.64 9.90
C VAL A 12 9.36 1.32 8.80
N THR A 13 10.11 2.31 8.32
CA THR A 13 11.11 2.17 7.26
C THR A 13 12.46 2.75 7.67
N LYS A 14 13.55 2.22 7.11
CA LYS A 14 14.92 2.68 7.36
C LYS A 14 15.17 4.08 6.83
N ASN A 15 14.50 4.44 5.73
CA ASN A 15 14.61 5.74 5.09
C ASN A 15 13.44 5.97 4.13
N ARG A 16 13.31 7.22 3.67
CA ARG A 16 12.23 7.66 2.77
C ARG A 16 12.24 6.94 1.42
N TYR A 17 13.40 6.54 0.89
CA TYR A 17 13.47 5.80 -0.36
C TYR A 17 12.90 4.38 -0.20
N GLU A 18 13.20 3.72 0.92
CA GLU A 18 12.61 2.43 1.28
C GLU A 18 11.08 2.55 1.37
N ALA A 19 10.57 3.61 2.01
CA ALA A 19 9.13 3.88 2.07
C ALA A 19 8.50 4.02 0.68
N VAL A 20 9.15 4.73 -0.24
CA VAL A 20 8.68 4.88 -1.62
C VAL A 20 8.61 3.52 -2.33
N LEU A 21 9.65 2.70 -2.22
CA LEU A 21 9.70 1.39 -2.88
C LEU A 21 8.60 0.45 -2.37
N ILE A 22 8.42 0.38 -1.04
CA ILE A 22 7.41 -0.47 -0.42
C ILE A 22 6.00 0.02 -0.75
N ALA A 23 5.76 1.34 -0.64
CA ALA A 23 4.47 1.92 -0.98
C ALA A 23 4.12 1.72 -2.46
N ALA A 24 5.08 1.85 -3.37
CA ALA A 24 4.86 1.59 -4.80
C ALA A 24 4.51 0.11 -5.06
N GLN A 25 5.19 -0.83 -4.41
CA GLN A 25 4.85 -2.25 -4.52
C GLN A 25 3.45 -2.54 -3.98
N ARG A 26 3.10 -1.99 -2.81
CA ARG A 26 1.76 -2.12 -2.23
C ARG A 26 0.68 -1.50 -3.11
N ALA A 27 0.94 -0.33 -3.70
CA ALA A 27 0.01 0.32 -4.61
C ALA A 27 -0.28 -0.53 -5.84
N ARG A 28 0.73 -1.21 -6.42
CA ARG A 28 0.54 -2.17 -7.52
C ARG A 28 -0.34 -3.35 -7.11
N GLN A 29 -0.16 -3.90 -5.91
CA GLN A 29 -1.02 -4.98 -5.38
C GLN A 29 -2.47 -4.52 -5.21
N VAL A 30 -2.69 -3.35 -4.60
CA VAL A 30 -4.02 -2.78 -4.43
C VAL A 30 -4.68 -2.53 -5.78
N ASN A 31 -3.92 -2.04 -6.77
CA ASN A 31 -4.44 -1.82 -8.11
C ASN A 31 -4.82 -3.14 -8.80
N ALA A 32 -4.00 -4.17 -8.69
CA ALA A 32 -4.31 -5.49 -9.25
C ALA A 32 -5.58 -6.08 -8.62
N LEU A 33 -5.75 -5.95 -7.30
CA LEU A 33 -6.97 -6.37 -6.60
C LEU A 33 -8.21 -5.59 -7.07
N ARG A 34 -8.08 -4.27 -7.29
CA ARG A 34 -9.17 -3.46 -7.82
C ARG A 34 -9.58 -3.86 -9.23
N LEU A 35 -8.61 -4.15 -10.09
CA LEU A 35 -8.90 -4.64 -11.45
C LEU A 35 -9.66 -5.96 -11.41
N ALA A 36 -9.20 -6.92 -10.60
CA ALA A 36 -9.91 -8.18 -10.40
C ALA A 36 -11.32 -8.00 -9.81
N GLN A 37 -11.51 -7.02 -8.92
CA GLN A 37 -12.82 -6.65 -8.39
C GLN A 37 -13.74 -6.04 -9.46
N LEU A 38 -13.20 -5.17 -10.33
CA LEU A 38 -13.94 -4.57 -11.43
C LEU A 38 -14.40 -5.62 -12.45
N GLU A 39 -13.56 -6.61 -12.75
CA GLU A 39 -13.94 -7.74 -13.62
C GLU A 39 -15.12 -8.53 -13.04
N ARG A 40 -15.18 -8.70 -11.71
CA ARG A 40 -16.28 -9.38 -11.01
C ARG A 40 -17.52 -8.51 -10.77
N MET A 41 -17.43 -7.18 -10.93
CA MET A 41 -18.60 -6.30 -10.76
C MET A 41 -19.72 -6.57 -11.78
N ALA A 42 -19.41 -7.24 -12.89
CA ALA A 42 -20.44 -7.70 -13.83
C ALA A 42 -21.37 -8.76 -13.22
N GLU A 43 -20.91 -9.49 -12.20
CA GLU A 43 -21.60 -10.63 -11.59
C GLU A 43 -22.06 -10.35 -10.14
N GLU A 44 -21.40 -9.43 -9.43
CA GLU A 44 -21.65 -9.11 -8.02
C GLU A 44 -21.61 -7.60 -7.72
N ASN A 45 -22.36 -7.15 -6.70
CA ASN A 45 -22.28 -5.78 -6.19
C ASN A 45 -21.00 -5.59 -5.34
N VAL A 46 -19.85 -5.40 -6.00
CA VAL A 46 -18.57 -5.12 -5.33
C VAL A 46 -18.43 -3.62 -5.06
N THR A 47 -18.15 -3.25 -3.81
CA THR A 47 -17.83 -1.86 -3.44
C THR A 47 -16.34 -1.62 -3.53
N ILE A 48 -15.92 -0.67 -4.38
CA ILE A 48 -14.52 -0.32 -4.58
C ILE A 48 -14.20 1.00 -3.87
N ASP A 49 -13.11 1.02 -3.11
CA ASP A 49 -12.59 2.24 -2.51
C ASP A 49 -12.11 3.21 -3.61
N GLY A 50 -12.72 4.40 -3.69
CA GLY A 50 -12.37 5.42 -4.68
C GLY A 50 -11.07 6.20 -4.43
N ARG A 51 -10.41 6.01 -3.28
CA ARG A 51 -9.15 6.72 -2.97
C ARG A 51 -8.03 6.32 -3.93
N LYS A 52 -7.04 7.20 -4.14
CA LYS A 52 -5.85 6.85 -4.95
C LYS A 52 -5.11 5.67 -4.33
N VAL A 53 -4.69 4.70 -5.15
CA VAL A 53 -3.99 3.49 -4.69
C VAL A 53 -2.70 3.82 -3.93
N THR A 54 -2.01 4.89 -4.30
CA THR A 54 -0.81 5.38 -3.61
C THR A 54 -1.13 5.92 -2.21
N SER A 55 -2.25 6.61 -2.04
CA SER A 55 -2.70 7.09 -0.73
C SER A 55 -3.06 5.94 0.20
N LEU A 56 -3.72 4.90 -0.32
CA LEU A 56 -3.99 3.68 0.45
C LEU A 56 -2.70 2.97 0.83
N ALA A 57 -1.76 2.84 -0.11
CA ALA A 57 -0.50 2.16 0.14
C ALA A 57 0.35 2.86 1.21
N LEU A 58 0.39 4.20 1.20
CA LEU A 58 1.08 4.98 2.24
C LEU A 58 0.42 4.83 3.61
N GLN A 59 -0.92 4.81 3.66
CA GLN A 59 -1.66 4.57 4.91
C GLN A 59 -1.44 3.15 5.43
N ASP A 60 -1.48 2.14 4.57
CA ASP A 60 -1.20 0.75 4.93
C ASP A 60 0.22 0.59 5.46
N LEU A 61 1.19 1.26 4.83
CA LEU A 61 2.59 1.23 5.25
C LEU A 61 2.76 1.89 6.63
N ALA A 62 2.26 3.11 6.80
CA ALA A 62 2.31 3.84 8.07
C ALA A 62 1.61 3.09 9.22
N ALA A 63 0.53 2.37 8.91
CA ALA A 63 -0.19 1.53 9.87
C ALA A 63 0.49 0.17 10.14
N GLY A 64 1.65 -0.11 9.54
CA GLY A 64 2.37 -1.38 9.72
C GLY A 64 1.67 -2.60 9.10
N LYS A 65 0.69 -2.40 8.21
CA LYS A 65 -0.08 -3.48 7.57
C LYS A 65 0.67 -4.14 6.42
N VAL A 66 1.73 -3.49 5.91
CA VAL A 66 2.54 -4.00 4.80
C VAL A 66 3.69 -4.84 5.36
N LYS A 67 3.68 -6.14 5.05
CA LYS A 67 4.81 -7.03 5.32
C LYS A 67 5.79 -6.97 4.15
N PHE A 68 7.06 -6.72 4.44
CA PHE A 68 8.13 -6.70 3.44
C PHE A 68 9.40 -7.31 4.02
N ARG A 69 10.28 -7.81 3.14
CA ARG A 69 11.58 -8.38 3.48
C ARG A 69 12.67 -7.50 2.92
N ARG A 70 13.72 -7.26 3.72
CA ARG A 70 14.93 -6.59 3.24
C ARG A 70 15.90 -7.64 2.71
N LEU A 71 16.36 -7.46 1.48
CA LEU A 71 17.41 -8.30 0.91
C LEU A 71 18.70 -8.04 1.69
N GLY A 72 19.24 -9.08 2.33
CA GLY A 72 20.47 -9.00 3.13
C GLY A 72 20.27 -9.05 4.65
N GLU A 73 19.04 -8.98 5.16
CA GLU A 73 18.76 -9.33 6.56
C GLU A 73 18.58 -10.86 6.66
N VAL A 74 19.68 -11.57 6.95
CA VAL A 74 19.63 -12.95 7.44
C VAL A 74 19.06 -12.90 8.85
N LYS A 75 18.07 -13.76 9.13
CA LYS A 75 17.45 -13.88 10.46
C LYS A 75 18.47 -14.19 11.54
#